data_AF-A0A932PE03-F1
#
_entry.id   AF-A0A932PE03-F1
#
_cell.length_a   1.000
_cell.length_b   1.000
_cell.length_c   1.000
_cell.angle_alpha   90.00
_cell.angle_beta   90.00
_cell.angle_gamma   90.00
#
_symmetry.space_group_name_H-M   'P 1'
#
loop_
_entity.id
_entity.type
_entity.pdbx_description
1 polymer ?
#
loop_
_entity_poly.entity_id
_entity_poly.type
_entity_poly.pdbx_seq_one_letter_code
_entity_poly.pdbx_strand_id
1 'polypeptide(L)'
;MPRVIRTSRRLVLIAAACVLLLPALCGRTRADDVKSLPSGLRVFYTGHSFHMFVAPRIEQLVKSAGIEGHRLVGTQGIGGSRVIQHWDLADDKNKAKPALTTGQIDVFTMAAHLEIPDPGIDKLTELGLKHNPNLRLLVQASWMPFDLTASQQRIKDNAKRDNTNLDELSASTTAWRKKMEAQIDDLNRQHGRRALYIIPVGDAVIELRRLVAAGKFPGVRKQAELFRDPIGHGLGHVQSLAAYCNFTAIYRRSPEGLKLVEPGVSDDQHAILQRIAWETVSKYDHSGIPQ
;
A
#
# COMPACT_ATOMS: atom_id res chain seq x y z
N MET A 1 16.70 -86.80 -31.91
CA MET A 1 15.41 -87.17 -32.54
C MET A 1 14.49 -87.73 -31.45
N PRO A 2 13.15 -87.58 -31.50
CA PRO A 2 12.23 -86.47 -31.86
C PRO A 2 11.57 -85.86 -30.58
N ARG A 3 11.19 -84.57 -30.50
CA ARG A 3 9.97 -83.85 -30.97
C ARG A 3 8.62 -84.40 -30.48
N VAL A 4 7.68 -83.45 -30.31
CA VAL A 4 6.20 -83.53 -30.11
C VAL A 4 5.80 -83.19 -28.65
N ILE A 5 5.17 -82.06 -28.27
CA ILE A 5 4.04 -81.19 -28.70
C ILE A 5 2.85 -81.31 -27.71
N ARG A 6 2.52 -80.13 -27.13
CA ARG A 6 1.22 -79.56 -26.66
C ARG A 6 0.13 -80.45 -26.03
N THR A 7 -0.43 -79.91 -24.92
CA THR A 7 -1.85 -79.53 -24.69
C THR A 7 -1.90 -78.81 -23.33
N SER A 8 -2.26 -77.54 -23.13
CA SER A 8 -3.49 -76.75 -23.35
C SER A 8 -4.62 -76.94 -22.31
N ARG A 9 -5.02 -75.79 -21.73
CA ARG A 9 -6.28 -75.41 -21.03
C ARG A 9 -6.30 -75.58 -19.50
N ARG A 10 -6.30 -74.49 -18.72
CA ARG A 10 -7.35 -73.46 -18.39
C ARG A 10 -7.84 -73.74 -16.96
N LEU A 11 -7.64 -72.83 -16.00
CA LEU A 11 -8.61 -71.97 -15.29
C LEU A 11 -8.25 -72.13 -13.79
N VAL A 12 -8.39 -71.22 -12.82
CA VAL A 12 -8.64 -69.78 -12.70
C VAL A 12 -8.57 -69.50 -11.17
N LEU A 13 -8.05 -68.33 -10.77
CA LEU A 13 -8.18 -67.65 -9.45
C LEU A 13 -7.66 -68.43 -8.21
N ILE A 14 -6.90 -67.86 -7.28
CA ILE A 14 -7.22 -66.70 -6.42
C ILE A 14 -5.87 -66.10 -5.97
N ALA A 15 -5.59 -64.84 -6.31
CA ALA A 15 -4.49 -64.09 -5.69
C ALA A 15 -5.09 -63.14 -4.64
N ALA A 16 -4.79 -63.42 -3.37
CA ALA A 16 -5.13 -62.55 -2.25
C ALA A 16 -4.38 -61.21 -2.40
N ALA A 17 -5.12 -60.14 -2.68
CA ALA A 17 -4.58 -58.79 -2.63
C ALA A 17 -4.40 -58.40 -1.16
N CYS A 18 -3.14 -58.31 -0.73
CA CYS A 18 -2.77 -57.68 0.54
C CYS A 18 -3.08 -56.17 0.44
N VAL A 19 -4.19 -55.75 1.05
CA VAL A 19 -4.49 -54.34 1.31
C VAL A 19 -3.54 -53.86 2.41
N LEU A 20 -2.47 -53.16 2.00
CA LEU A 20 -1.65 -52.37 2.92
C LEU A 20 -2.42 -51.10 3.28
N LEU A 21 -3.04 -51.10 4.46
CA LEU A 21 -3.55 -49.91 5.14
C LEU A 21 -2.36 -49.02 5.54
N LEU A 22 -2.04 -48.03 4.71
CA LEU A 22 -1.18 -46.91 5.08
C LEU A 22 -1.96 -45.99 6.05
N PRO A 23 -1.44 -45.67 7.24
CA PRO A 23 -2.08 -44.70 8.11
C PRO A 23 -1.98 -43.32 7.46
N ALA A 24 -3.15 -42.69 7.30
CA ALA A 24 -3.25 -41.29 6.91
C ALA A 24 -2.52 -40.43 7.95
N LEU A 25 -1.33 -39.94 7.61
CA LEU A 25 -0.70 -38.82 8.32
C LEU A 25 -1.56 -37.58 8.08
N CYS A 26 -2.55 -37.39 8.95
CA CYS A 26 -3.20 -36.10 9.14
C CYS A 26 -2.24 -35.20 9.92
N GLY A 27 -1.19 -34.76 9.24
CA GLY A 27 -0.34 -33.66 9.67
C GLY A 27 -0.58 -32.50 8.73
N ARG A 28 -1.54 -31.63 9.04
CA ARG A 28 -1.57 -30.27 8.46
C ARG A 28 -0.33 -29.56 8.97
N THR A 29 0.77 -29.61 8.23
CA THR A 29 1.91 -28.71 8.42
C THR A 29 1.46 -27.31 8.08
N ARG A 30 0.90 -26.59 9.06
CA ARG A 30 0.85 -25.13 9.04
C ARG A 30 2.24 -24.62 9.42
N ALA A 31 3.19 -24.84 8.53
CA ALA A 31 4.54 -24.31 8.59
C ALA A 31 4.76 -23.52 7.29
N ASP A 32 3.86 -22.58 7.02
CA ASP A 32 4.09 -21.58 5.98
C ASP A 32 5.03 -20.52 6.58
N ASP A 33 6.27 -20.53 6.09
CA ASP A 33 7.27 -19.47 6.12
C ASP A 33 7.33 -18.57 7.37
N VAL A 34 8.25 -18.89 8.29
CA VAL A 34 8.93 -17.83 9.06
C VAL A 34 9.87 -17.11 8.08
N LYS A 35 9.29 -16.29 7.20
CA LYS A 35 10.06 -15.39 6.35
C LYS A 35 10.82 -14.47 7.29
N SER A 36 12.15 -14.59 7.32
CA SER A 36 13.02 -13.74 8.14
C SER A 36 12.61 -12.27 8.00
N LEU A 37 12.63 -11.51 9.09
CA LEU A 37 12.28 -10.09 9.06
C LEU A 37 13.11 -9.38 7.97
N PRO A 38 12.50 -8.48 7.17
CA PRO A 38 13.24 -7.73 6.18
C PRO A 38 14.23 -6.81 6.89
N SER A 39 15.34 -6.51 6.22
CA SER A 39 16.23 -5.45 6.65
C SER A 39 15.49 -4.11 6.67
N GLY A 40 15.91 -3.23 7.58
CA GLY A 40 15.50 -1.85 7.58
C GLY A 40 15.88 -1.12 6.29
N LEU A 41 15.11 -0.07 5.99
CA LEU A 41 15.23 0.70 4.76
C LEU A 41 15.56 2.15 5.08
N ARG A 42 16.34 2.78 4.21
CA ARG A 42 16.58 4.23 4.18
C ARG A 42 15.47 4.90 3.37
N VAL A 43 14.56 5.58 4.05
CA VAL A 43 13.36 6.16 3.44
C VAL A 43 13.40 7.69 3.47
N PHE A 44 13.13 8.30 2.32
CA PHE A 44 12.96 9.75 2.20
C PHE A 44 11.51 10.06 1.86
N TYR A 45 10.94 11.09 2.49
CA TYR A 45 9.54 11.48 2.28
C TYR A 45 9.40 12.86 1.64
N THR A 46 8.69 12.95 0.53
CA THR A 46 8.21 14.21 -0.06
C THR A 46 6.70 14.27 -0.08
N GLY A 47 6.13 15.45 0.16
CA GLY A 47 4.70 15.65 -0.03
C GLY A 47 4.15 16.85 0.71
N HIS A 48 2.86 16.77 1.01
CA HIS A 48 2.09 17.84 1.62
C HIS A 48 1.37 17.37 2.89
N SER A 49 0.41 18.16 3.37
CA SER A 49 -0.29 17.93 4.62
C SER A 49 -1.04 16.59 4.72
N PHE A 50 -1.25 15.86 3.62
CA PHE A 50 -1.87 14.52 3.62
C PHE A 50 -0.83 13.39 3.72
N HIS A 51 0.46 13.72 3.85
CA HIS A 51 1.55 12.74 3.85
C HIS A 51 2.62 13.00 4.92
N MET A 52 2.91 14.26 5.26
CA MET A 52 4.03 14.58 6.15
C MET A 52 3.90 14.01 7.58
N PHE A 53 2.73 13.54 7.97
CA PHE A 53 2.49 12.86 9.25
C PHE A 53 2.88 11.36 9.23
N VAL A 54 3.19 10.79 8.06
CA VAL A 54 3.43 9.34 7.88
C VAL A 54 4.76 8.91 8.48
N ALA A 55 5.85 9.63 8.22
CA ALA A 55 7.20 9.24 8.65
C ALA A 55 7.32 8.86 10.14
N PRO A 56 6.88 9.68 11.12
CA PRO A 56 6.97 9.32 12.53
C PRO A 56 6.09 8.11 12.92
N ARG A 57 5.03 7.81 12.15
CA ARG A 57 4.20 6.63 12.38
C ARG A 57 4.85 5.38 11.81
N ILE A 58 5.56 5.48 10.68
CA ILE A 58 6.34 4.36 10.14
C ILE A 58 7.44 3.95 11.13
N GLU A 59 8.11 4.89 11.80
CA GLU A 59 9.11 4.56 12.82
C GLU A 59 8.52 3.73 13.98
N GLN A 60 7.31 4.07 14.44
CA GLN A 60 6.59 3.26 15.44
C GLN A 60 6.25 1.86 14.92
N LEU A 61 5.73 1.76 13.69
CA LEU A 61 5.33 0.48 13.09
C LEU A 61 6.53 -0.44 12.83
N VAL A 62 7.65 0.11 12.37
CA VAL A 62 8.92 -0.61 12.22
C VAL A 62 9.38 -1.17 13.55
N LYS A 63 9.36 -0.36 14.61
CA LYS A 63 9.72 -0.79 15.97
C LYS A 63 8.79 -1.91 16.45
N SER A 64 7.48 -1.75 16.25
CA SER A 64 6.50 -2.78 16.60
C SER A 64 6.68 -4.07 15.80
N ALA A 65 7.16 -3.98 14.56
CA ALA A 65 7.37 -5.12 13.67
C ALA A 65 8.73 -5.82 13.90
N GLY A 66 9.55 -5.33 14.83
CA GLY A 66 10.90 -5.83 15.09
C GLY A 66 11.88 -5.59 13.94
N ILE A 67 11.61 -4.63 13.05
CA ILE A 67 12.46 -4.35 11.89
C ILE A 67 13.64 -3.48 12.33
N GLU A 68 14.84 -4.04 12.29
CA GLU A 68 16.06 -3.33 12.66
C GLU A 68 16.66 -2.56 11.48
N GLY A 69 17.29 -1.42 11.76
CA GLY A 69 18.05 -0.66 10.76
C GLY A 69 17.24 0.28 9.85
N HIS A 70 15.94 0.51 10.13
CA HIS A 70 15.19 1.57 9.44
C HIS A 70 15.83 2.93 9.69
N ARG A 71 15.89 3.77 8.66
CA ARG A 71 16.41 5.14 8.77
C ARG A 71 15.53 6.10 8.00
N LEU A 72 15.00 7.11 8.70
CA LEU A 72 14.49 8.31 8.05
C LEU A 72 15.70 9.12 7.54
N VAL A 73 15.90 9.15 6.22
CA VAL A 73 17.05 9.85 5.60
C VAL A 73 16.70 11.24 5.08
N GLY A 74 15.47 11.69 5.31
CA GLY A 74 15.07 13.08 5.11
C GLY A 74 13.58 13.24 4.81
N THR A 75 13.15 14.49 4.90
CA THR A 75 11.78 14.90 4.59
C THR A 75 11.77 16.24 3.87
N GLN A 76 10.85 16.42 2.92
CA GLN A 76 10.58 17.71 2.29
C GLN A 76 9.06 17.91 2.16
N GLY A 77 8.51 18.77 3.02
CA GLY A 77 7.08 19.08 3.07
C GLY A 77 6.76 20.47 2.52
N ILE A 78 5.74 20.58 1.67
CA ILE A 78 5.18 21.86 1.19
C ILE A 78 3.64 21.77 1.30
N GLY A 79 2.98 22.75 1.92
CA GLY A 79 1.52 22.71 2.08
C GLY A 79 0.79 22.76 0.73
N GLY A 80 -0.15 21.84 0.49
CA GLY A 80 -0.97 21.78 -0.72
C GLY A 80 -0.19 21.61 -2.03
N SER A 81 1.04 21.12 -1.98
CA SER A 81 1.91 21.02 -3.15
C SER A 81 1.55 19.87 -4.09
N ARG A 82 1.79 20.12 -5.38
CA ARG A 82 2.08 19.11 -6.40
C ARG A 82 3.52 18.59 -6.23
N VAL A 83 3.83 17.43 -6.80
CA VAL A 83 5.17 16.85 -6.80
C VAL A 83 6.16 17.77 -7.52
N ILE A 84 5.77 18.39 -8.65
CA ILE A 84 6.63 19.32 -9.40
C ILE A 84 7.14 20.50 -8.54
N GLN A 85 6.35 20.97 -7.57
CA GLN A 85 6.78 22.06 -6.69
C GLN A 85 7.90 21.64 -5.73
N HIS A 86 8.03 20.35 -5.42
CA HIS A 86 9.19 19.82 -4.68
C HIS A 86 10.45 19.79 -5.53
N TRP A 87 10.30 19.55 -6.84
CA TRP A 87 11.42 19.63 -7.79
C TRP A 87 11.87 21.07 -8.03
N ASP A 88 10.92 22.00 -8.17
CA ASP A 88 11.18 23.41 -8.50
C ASP A 88 11.70 24.26 -7.32
N LEU A 89 11.78 23.69 -6.11
CA LEU A 89 12.48 24.36 -5.02
C LEU A 89 13.91 24.71 -5.45
N ALA A 90 14.30 25.96 -5.18
CA ALA A 90 15.67 26.43 -5.32
C ALA A 90 16.64 25.49 -4.62
N ASP A 91 17.84 25.33 -5.16
CA ASP A 91 18.78 24.28 -4.75
C ASP A 91 19.18 24.36 -3.27
N ASP A 92 19.28 25.57 -2.72
CA ASP A 92 19.55 25.83 -1.30
C ASP A 92 18.41 25.39 -0.36
N LYS A 93 17.20 25.26 -0.89
CA LYS A 93 15.99 24.82 -0.18
C LYS A 93 15.59 23.39 -0.52
N ASN A 94 16.18 22.80 -1.55
CA ASN A 94 15.84 21.48 -2.03
C ASN A 94 16.59 20.40 -1.22
N LYS A 95 15.85 19.62 -0.45
CA LYS A 95 16.39 18.49 0.32
C LYS A 95 16.30 17.17 -0.46
N ALA A 96 15.39 17.08 -1.43
CA ALA A 96 15.13 15.85 -2.18
C ALA A 96 16.25 15.55 -3.20
N LYS A 97 16.64 16.53 -4.02
CA LYS A 97 17.65 16.34 -5.07
C LYS A 97 19.01 15.91 -4.50
N PRO A 98 19.58 16.59 -3.49
CA PRO A 98 20.86 16.16 -2.92
C PRO A 98 20.79 14.76 -2.32
N ALA A 99 19.68 14.42 -1.65
CA ALA A 99 19.50 13.11 -1.05
C ALA A 99 19.42 12.00 -2.12
N LEU A 100 18.69 12.21 -3.22
CA LEU A 100 18.63 11.28 -4.35
C LEU A 100 20.01 11.07 -5.01
N THR A 101 20.77 12.15 -5.20
CA THR A 101 22.12 12.11 -5.81
C THR A 101 23.11 11.25 -5.02
N THR A 102 22.89 11.03 -3.72
CA THR A 102 23.76 10.13 -2.92
C THR A 102 23.72 8.67 -3.37
N GLY A 103 22.64 8.25 -4.05
CA GLY A 103 22.40 6.84 -4.37
C GLY A 103 22.08 5.94 -3.16
N GLN A 104 21.89 6.53 -1.97
CA GLN A 104 21.71 5.79 -0.72
C GLN A 104 20.24 5.66 -0.27
N ILE A 105 19.27 6.13 -1.04
CA ILE A 105 17.85 5.99 -0.67
C ILE A 105 17.36 4.63 -1.17
N ASP A 106 16.73 3.83 -0.31
CA ASP A 106 16.12 2.56 -0.70
C ASP A 106 14.67 2.76 -1.16
N VAL A 107 13.96 3.69 -0.51
CA VAL A 107 12.58 4.07 -0.83
C VAL A 107 12.42 5.58 -0.81
N PHE A 108 11.90 6.15 -1.89
CA PHE A 108 11.56 7.56 -1.99
C PHE A 108 10.04 7.70 -2.12
N THR A 109 9.39 8.35 -1.17
CA THR A 109 7.94 8.55 -1.20
C THR A 109 7.59 9.95 -1.71
N MET A 110 6.48 10.02 -2.45
CA MET A 110 5.86 11.23 -2.97
C MET A 110 4.39 11.23 -2.61
N ALA A 111 3.78 12.40 -2.47
CA ALA A 111 2.33 12.54 -2.36
C ALA A 111 1.79 13.30 -3.57
N ALA A 112 0.97 12.64 -4.37
CA ALA A 112 0.32 13.25 -5.51
C ALA A 112 -0.84 14.16 -5.08
N HIS A 113 -1.01 15.25 -5.82
CA HIS A 113 -2.16 16.15 -5.68
C HIS A 113 -3.13 15.97 -6.88
N LEU A 114 -4.17 16.80 -6.97
CA LEU A 114 -5.25 16.67 -7.96
C LEU A 114 -4.81 16.69 -9.43
N GLU A 115 -3.72 17.40 -9.76
CA GLU A 115 -3.26 17.55 -11.14
C GLU A 115 -2.32 16.39 -11.50
N ILE A 116 -2.80 15.53 -12.40
CA ILE A 116 -2.08 14.36 -12.92
C ILE A 116 -2.32 14.29 -14.43
N PRO A 117 -1.27 14.07 -15.25
CA PRO A 117 0.11 13.74 -14.87
C PRO A 117 0.85 14.89 -14.19
N ASP A 118 1.78 14.56 -13.29
CA ASP A 118 2.61 15.53 -12.55
C ASP A 118 4.08 15.38 -12.97
N PRO A 119 4.67 16.35 -13.70
CA PRO A 119 6.05 16.27 -14.18
C PRO A 119 7.11 16.11 -13.08
N GLY A 120 6.77 16.41 -11.82
CA GLY A 120 7.69 16.19 -10.71
C GLY A 120 7.96 14.71 -10.44
N ILE A 121 6.98 13.84 -10.72
CA ILE A 121 7.14 12.38 -10.58
C ILE A 121 8.21 11.91 -11.56
N ASP A 122 8.14 12.33 -12.81
CA ASP A 122 9.09 11.99 -13.88
C ASP A 122 10.50 12.43 -13.50
N LYS A 123 10.66 13.71 -13.15
CA LYS A 123 11.98 14.31 -12.88
C LYS A 123 12.67 13.71 -11.65
N LEU A 124 11.92 13.47 -10.56
CA LEU A 124 12.47 12.84 -9.36
C LEU A 124 12.79 11.36 -9.60
N THR A 125 12.01 10.69 -10.44
CA THR A 125 12.26 9.31 -10.88
C THR A 125 13.55 9.22 -11.68
N GLU A 126 13.70 10.04 -12.72
CA GLU A 126 14.89 10.07 -13.56
C GLU A 126 16.15 10.34 -12.74
N LEU A 127 16.12 11.35 -11.86
CA LEU A 127 17.24 11.66 -10.98
C LEU A 127 17.54 10.50 -10.03
N GLY A 128 16.52 9.93 -9.39
CA GLY A 128 16.70 8.84 -8.44
C GLY A 128 17.29 7.58 -9.07
N LEU A 129 16.73 7.14 -10.20
CA LEU A 129 17.18 5.93 -10.89
C LEU A 129 18.55 6.07 -11.54
N LYS A 130 18.95 7.29 -11.92
CA LYS A 130 20.31 7.59 -12.38
C LYS A 130 21.36 7.27 -11.31
N HIS A 131 21.05 7.50 -10.03
CA HIS A 131 22.01 7.34 -8.92
C HIS A 131 21.83 6.05 -8.13
N ASN A 132 20.62 5.50 -8.09
CA ASN A 132 20.34 4.18 -7.51
C ASN A 132 19.37 3.41 -8.42
N PRO A 133 19.86 2.49 -9.27
CA PRO A 133 18.99 1.70 -10.13
C PRO A 133 18.03 0.80 -9.35
N ASN A 134 18.29 0.52 -8.07
CA ASN A 134 17.43 -0.31 -7.21
C ASN A 134 16.41 0.48 -6.38
N LEU A 135 16.40 1.82 -6.50
CA LEU A 135 15.45 2.67 -5.79
C LEU A 135 14.01 2.25 -6.08
N ARG A 136 13.18 2.19 -5.02
CA ARG A 136 11.72 2.13 -5.16
C ARG A 136 11.12 3.50 -4.95
N LEU A 137 10.32 3.96 -5.90
CA LEU A 137 9.57 5.21 -5.79
C LEU A 137 8.10 4.89 -5.51
N LEU A 138 7.56 5.44 -4.42
CA LEU A 138 6.17 5.20 -4.02
C LEU A 138 5.38 6.51 -4.08
N VAL A 139 4.35 6.56 -4.91
CA VAL A 139 3.45 7.72 -5.02
C VAL A 139 2.18 7.44 -4.22
N GLN A 140 1.94 8.20 -3.16
CA GLN A 140 0.71 8.14 -2.40
C GLN A 140 -0.43 8.78 -3.19
N ALA A 141 -1.39 7.95 -3.60
CA ALA A 141 -2.69 8.37 -4.07
C ALA A 141 -3.57 8.66 -2.83
N SER A 142 -3.52 9.91 -2.35
CA SER A 142 -4.31 10.36 -1.20
C SER A 142 -5.82 10.38 -1.50
N TRP A 143 -6.65 10.60 -0.48
CA TRP A 143 -8.09 10.82 -0.69
C TRP A 143 -8.35 12.18 -1.34
N MET A 144 -9.50 12.30 -2.01
CA MET A 144 -9.90 13.51 -2.72
C MET A 144 -10.08 14.70 -1.76
N PRO A 145 -9.32 15.80 -1.92
CA PRO A 145 -9.58 17.00 -1.16
C PRO A 145 -10.96 17.55 -1.50
N PHE A 146 -11.65 18.12 -0.50
CA PHE A 146 -13.00 18.65 -0.63
C PHE A 146 -14.08 17.67 -1.12
N ASP A 147 -13.86 16.35 -1.01
CA ASP A 147 -14.78 15.33 -1.54
C ASP A 147 -15.14 15.58 -3.01
N LEU A 148 -14.15 15.98 -3.81
CA LEU A 148 -14.32 16.21 -5.24
C LEU A 148 -14.81 14.94 -5.95
N THR A 149 -16.11 14.89 -6.24
CA THR A 149 -16.74 13.86 -7.08
C THR A 149 -16.75 14.28 -8.56
N ALA A 150 -17.30 13.43 -9.43
CA ALA A 150 -17.44 13.70 -10.86
C ALA A 150 -18.23 14.99 -11.16
N SER A 151 -19.11 15.43 -10.26
CA SER A 151 -19.83 16.71 -10.37
C SER A 151 -18.94 17.95 -10.10
N GLN A 152 -17.69 17.73 -9.67
CA GLN A 152 -16.66 18.73 -9.36
C GLN A 152 -17.06 19.79 -8.33
N GLN A 153 -18.13 19.57 -7.56
CA GLN A 153 -18.51 20.48 -6.49
C GLN A 153 -17.65 20.22 -5.25
N ARG A 154 -16.86 21.22 -4.86
CA ARG A 154 -16.11 21.20 -3.60
C ARG A 154 -17.08 21.41 -2.44
N ILE A 155 -17.01 20.54 -1.42
CA ILE A 155 -17.68 20.83 -0.17
C ILE A 155 -17.02 22.06 0.50
N LYS A 156 -17.85 22.93 1.09
CA LYS A 156 -17.39 24.12 1.84
C LYS A 156 -17.45 23.92 3.35
N ASP A 157 -18.17 22.90 3.80
CA ASP A 157 -18.38 22.56 5.20
C ASP A 157 -18.08 21.07 5.39
N ASN A 158 -17.32 20.74 6.43
CA ASN A 158 -16.94 19.37 6.76
C ASN A 158 -18.17 18.50 7.06
N ALA A 159 -19.24 19.06 7.62
CA ALA A 159 -20.48 18.33 7.91
C ALA A 159 -21.15 17.74 6.64
N LYS A 160 -20.83 18.26 5.44
CA LYS A 160 -21.35 17.70 4.18
C LYS A 160 -20.85 16.29 3.90
N ARG A 161 -19.71 15.88 4.49
CA ARG A 161 -19.15 14.53 4.33
C ARG A 161 -20.10 13.42 4.75
N ASP A 162 -20.97 13.70 5.71
CA ASP A 162 -21.94 12.73 6.23
C ASP A 162 -22.95 12.28 5.17
N ASN A 163 -23.18 13.13 4.16
CA ASN A 163 -24.13 12.88 3.06
C ASN A 163 -23.41 12.68 1.72
N THR A 164 -22.08 12.58 1.69
CA THR A 164 -21.34 12.34 0.45
C THR A 164 -21.75 10.99 -0.14
N ASN A 165 -22.10 10.99 -1.43
CA ASN A 165 -22.28 9.76 -2.19
C ASN A 165 -20.90 9.07 -2.35
N LEU A 166 -20.67 8.01 -1.57
CA LEU A 166 -19.39 7.30 -1.54
C LEU A 166 -19.09 6.57 -2.85
N ASP A 167 -20.10 6.20 -3.64
CA ASP A 167 -19.88 5.54 -4.93
C ASP A 167 -19.43 6.53 -6.00
N GLU A 168 -19.99 7.74 -6.02
CA GLU A 168 -19.50 8.84 -6.87
C GLU A 168 -18.09 9.28 -6.49
N LEU A 169 -17.81 9.36 -5.18
CA LEU A 169 -16.46 9.66 -4.69
C LEU A 169 -15.46 8.56 -5.08
N SER A 170 -15.86 7.30 -4.97
CA SER A 170 -15.06 6.13 -5.39
C SER A 170 -14.78 6.16 -6.89
N ALA A 171 -15.78 6.49 -7.71
CA ALA A 171 -15.63 6.63 -9.15
C ALA A 171 -14.66 7.76 -9.51
N SER A 172 -14.79 8.93 -8.88
CA SER A 172 -13.87 10.07 -9.09
C SER A 172 -12.43 9.74 -8.66
N THR A 173 -12.28 9.08 -7.51
CA THR A 173 -10.98 8.62 -6.99
C THR A 173 -10.33 7.64 -7.95
N THR A 174 -11.08 6.67 -8.46
CA THR A 174 -10.61 5.69 -9.45
C THR A 174 -10.21 6.38 -10.75
N ALA A 175 -11.03 7.30 -11.26
CA ALA A 175 -10.77 8.00 -12.52
C ALA A 175 -9.49 8.86 -12.45
N TRP A 176 -9.28 9.56 -11.33
CA TRP A 176 -8.03 10.29 -11.09
C TRP A 176 -6.83 9.35 -10.93
N ARG A 177 -6.95 8.30 -10.13
CA ARG A 177 -5.87 7.33 -9.90
C ARG A 177 -5.45 6.63 -11.21
N LYS A 178 -6.39 6.32 -12.12
CA LYS A 178 -6.08 5.78 -13.45
C LYS A 178 -5.16 6.67 -14.31
N LYS A 179 -5.22 8.00 -14.13
CA LYS A 179 -4.27 8.90 -14.80
C LYS A 179 -2.85 8.74 -14.25
N MET A 180 -2.74 8.48 -12.95
CA MET A 180 -1.47 8.23 -12.27
C MET A 180 -0.90 6.86 -12.63
N GLU A 181 -1.76 5.84 -12.73
CA GLU A 181 -1.42 4.50 -13.24
C GLU A 181 -0.77 4.62 -14.62
N ALA A 182 -1.42 5.33 -15.56
CA ALA A 182 -0.87 5.54 -16.90
C ALA A 182 0.52 6.21 -16.88
N GLN A 183 0.71 7.27 -16.09
CA GLN A 183 2.01 7.93 -15.95
C GLN A 183 3.09 6.99 -15.39
N ILE A 184 2.76 6.21 -14.36
CA ILE A 184 3.69 5.28 -13.72
C ILE A 184 4.03 4.09 -14.62
N ASP A 185 3.06 3.58 -15.37
CA ASP A 185 3.28 2.52 -16.34
C ASP A 185 4.18 2.97 -17.47
N ASP A 186 3.99 4.19 -17.97
CA ASP A 186 4.83 4.78 -19.00
C ASP A 186 6.29 4.90 -18.51
N LEU A 187 6.51 5.44 -17.30
CA LEU A 187 7.85 5.53 -16.69
C LEU A 187 8.48 4.15 -16.46
N ASN A 188 7.73 3.18 -15.93
CA ASN A 188 8.23 1.83 -15.73
C ASN A 188 8.60 1.15 -17.07
N ARG A 189 7.83 1.36 -18.14
CA ARG A 189 8.18 0.87 -19.50
C ARG A 189 9.43 1.55 -20.04
N GLN A 190 9.54 2.88 -19.91
CA GLN A 190 10.71 3.65 -20.35
C GLN A 190 12.01 3.17 -19.69
N HIS A 191 11.96 2.81 -18.40
CA HIS A 191 13.12 2.28 -17.67
C HIS A 191 13.32 0.77 -17.80
N GLY A 192 12.45 0.05 -18.52
CA GLY A 192 12.55 -1.40 -18.71
C GLY A 192 12.43 -2.21 -17.41
N ARG A 193 11.95 -1.59 -16.32
CA ARG A 193 11.77 -2.22 -15.01
C ARG A 193 10.67 -1.54 -14.22
N ARG A 194 10.08 -2.31 -13.31
CA ARG A 194 9.11 -1.79 -12.36
C ARG A 194 9.83 -1.19 -11.14
N ALA A 195 9.94 0.13 -11.09
CA ALA A 195 10.54 0.88 -9.99
C ALA A 195 9.56 1.83 -9.28
N LEU A 196 8.49 2.25 -9.97
CA LEU A 196 7.45 3.11 -9.44
C LEU A 196 6.22 2.30 -9.05
N TYR A 197 5.61 2.69 -7.93
CA TYR A 197 4.43 2.05 -7.36
C TYR A 197 3.48 3.09 -6.78
N ILE A 198 2.21 2.73 -6.64
CA ILE A 198 1.15 3.58 -6.09
C ILE A 198 0.70 3.05 -4.72
N ILE A 199 0.56 3.94 -3.74
CA ILE A 199 -0.05 3.62 -2.44
C ILE A 199 -1.51 4.13 -2.47
N PRO A 200 -2.53 3.24 -2.56
CA PRO A 200 -3.94 3.60 -2.77
C PRO A 200 -4.65 4.04 -1.47
N VAL A 201 -4.10 5.06 -0.80
CA VAL A 201 -4.64 5.55 0.49
C VAL A 201 -6.05 6.10 0.34
N GLY A 202 -6.36 6.76 -0.78
CA GLY A 202 -7.69 7.28 -1.07
C GLY A 202 -8.77 6.19 -1.06
N ASP A 203 -8.48 5.05 -1.68
CA ASP A 203 -9.39 3.89 -1.70
C ASP A 203 -9.60 3.34 -0.28
N ALA A 204 -8.53 3.19 0.50
CA ALA A 204 -8.61 2.73 1.89
C ALA A 204 -9.48 3.67 2.75
N VAL A 205 -9.34 4.99 2.59
CA VAL A 205 -10.15 5.98 3.30
C VAL A 205 -11.63 5.89 2.91
N ILE A 206 -11.95 5.59 1.65
CA ILE A 206 -13.34 5.36 1.23
C ILE A 206 -13.90 4.11 1.92
N GLU A 207 -13.14 3.02 2.04
CA GLU A 207 -13.61 1.83 2.76
C GLU A 207 -13.86 2.11 4.25
N LEU A 208 -12.97 2.87 4.91
CA LEU A 208 -13.22 3.32 6.29
C LEU A 208 -14.53 4.11 6.38
N ARG A 209 -14.77 5.03 5.45
CA ARG A 209 -16.00 5.83 5.41
C ARG A 209 -17.25 4.98 5.17
N ARG A 210 -17.17 3.94 4.34
CA ARG A 210 -18.26 2.96 4.15
C ARG A 210 -18.58 2.24 5.47
N LEU A 211 -17.57 1.84 6.25
CA LEU A 211 -17.80 1.24 7.56
C LEU A 211 -18.45 2.21 8.55
N VAL A 212 -18.02 3.48 8.58
CA VAL A 212 -18.65 4.51 9.42
C VAL A 212 -20.11 4.73 9.01
N ALA A 213 -20.39 4.91 7.73
CA ALA A 213 -21.75 5.09 7.21
C ALA A 213 -22.66 3.88 7.52
N ALA A 214 -22.09 2.67 7.54
CA ALA A 214 -22.79 1.44 7.91
C ALA A 214 -22.90 1.21 9.43
N GLY A 215 -22.38 2.10 10.28
CA GLY A 215 -22.35 1.93 11.73
C GLY A 215 -21.44 0.79 12.22
N LYS A 216 -20.49 0.35 11.39
CA LYS A 216 -19.58 -0.78 11.64
C LYS A 216 -18.19 -0.39 12.15
N PHE A 217 -17.92 0.90 12.28
CA PHE A 217 -16.68 1.39 12.89
C PHE A 217 -16.98 1.89 14.32
N PRO A 218 -16.41 1.28 15.37
CA PRO A 218 -16.79 1.59 16.74
C PRO A 218 -16.42 3.04 17.10
N GLY A 219 -17.27 3.70 17.87
CA GLY A 219 -17.00 5.03 18.43
C GLY A 219 -17.09 6.23 17.47
N VAL A 220 -17.29 6.01 16.16
CA VAL A 220 -17.44 7.09 15.17
C VAL A 220 -18.75 6.88 14.40
N ARG A 221 -19.61 7.90 14.36
CA ARG A 221 -20.96 7.78 13.75
C ARG A 221 -21.14 8.61 12.50
N LYS A 222 -20.32 9.63 12.32
CA LYS A 222 -20.36 10.58 11.22
C LYS A 222 -19.05 10.57 10.46
N GLN A 223 -19.12 10.63 9.14
CA GLN A 223 -17.93 10.66 8.29
C GLN A 223 -17.11 11.93 8.54
N ALA A 224 -17.77 13.04 8.88
CA ALA A 224 -17.12 14.31 9.23
C ALA A 224 -16.18 14.18 10.44
N GLU A 225 -16.43 13.26 11.38
CA GLU A 225 -15.59 13.03 12.56
C GLU A 225 -14.21 12.46 12.21
N LEU A 226 -14.00 11.99 10.97
CA LEU A 226 -12.70 11.50 10.50
C LEU A 226 -11.77 12.64 10.04
N PHE A 227 -12.29 13.87 9.89
CA PHE A 227 -11.60 14.98 9.27
C PHE A 227 -11.75 16.26 10.09
N ARG A 228 -10.71 17.10 10.07
CA ARG A 228 -10.68 18.39 10.78
C ARG A 228 -11.42 19.50 10.03
N ASP A 229 -11.38 19.46 8.70
CA ASP A 229 -11.80 20.58 7.85
C ASP A 229 -12.35 20.10 6.49
N PRO A 230 -13.06 20.97 5.75
CA PRO A 230 -13.62 20.61 4.45
C PRO A 230 -12.55 20.23 3.41
N ILE A 231 -11.31 20.72 3.51
CA ILE A 231 -10.20 20.29 2.63
C ILE A 231 -10.02 18.78 2.76
N GLY A 232 -10.19 18.25 3.97
CA GLY A 232 -10.08 16.83 4.26
C GLY A 232 -8.81 16.50 5.04
N HIS A 233 -8.26 17.41 5.84
CA HIS A 233 -7.16 17.03 6.73
C HIS A 233 -7.65 15.96 7.72
N GLY A 234 -7.14 14.74 7.57
CA GLY A 234 -7.55 13.59 8.37
C GLY A 234 -7.13 13.73 9.84
N LEU A 235 -7.95 13.19 10.74
CA LEU A 235 -7.63 13.00 12.15
C LEU A 235 -6.95 11.64 12.40
N GLY A 236 -6.76 11.26 13.65
CA GLY A 236 -5.97 10.08 14.06
C GLY A 236 -6.31 8.79 13.30
N HIS A 237 -7.60 8.52 13.03
CA HIS A 237 -8.03 7.34 12.28
C HIS A 237 -7.51 7.34 10.83
N VAL A 238 -7.68 8.45 10.11
CA VAL A 238 -7.23 8.59 8.72
C VAL A 238 -5.70 8.62 8.64
N GLN A 239 -5.04 9.31 9.59
CA GLN A 239 -3.58 9.36 9.64
C GLN A 239 -2.96 7.98 9.94
N SER A 240 -3.57 7.22 10.85
CA SER A 240 -3.18 5.83 11.15
C SER A 240 -3.38 4.93 9.94
N LEU A 241 -4.53 5.03 9.26
CA LEU A 241 -4.81 4.25 8.06
C LEU A 241 -3.80 4.52 6.95
N ALA A 242 -3.51 5.79 6.67
CA ALA A 242 -2.50 6.18 5.70
C ALA A 242 -1.11 5.65 6.08
N ALA A 243 -0.74 5.67 7.37
CA ALA A 243 0.51 5.10 7.85
C ALA A 243 0.57 3.57 7.65
N TYR A 244 -0.51 2.85 7.91
CA TYR A 244 -0.58 1.40 7.65
C TYR A 244 -0.46 1.09 6.16
N CYS A 245 -1.14 1.82 5.28
CA CYS A 245 -0.99 1.65 3.83
C CYS A 245 0.45 1.89 3.38
N ASN A 246 1.10 2.94 3.90
CA ASN A 246 2.50 3.23 3.62
C ASN A 246 3.43 2.14 4.15
N PHE A 247 3.22 1.65 5.37
CA PHE A 247 4.00 0.54 5.93
C PHE A 247 3.88 -0.70 5.03
N THR A 248 2.66 -1.04 4.63
CA THR A 248 2.41 -2.17 3.72
C THR A 248 3.17 -2.00 2.43
N ALA A 249 3.14 -0.84 1.77
CA ALA A 249 3.84 -0.62 0.51
C ALA A 249 5.38 -0.58 0.67
N ILE A 250 5.88 0.08 1.72
CA ILE A 250 7.32 0.22 2.00
C ILE A 250 7.93 -1.15 2.30
N TYR A 251 7.33 -1.90 3.24
CA TYR A 251 7.89 -3.16 3.73
C TYR A 251 7.33 -4.40 3.04
N ARG A 252 6.28 -4.25 2.22
CA ARG A 252 5.59 -5.35 1.55
C ARG A 252 5.08 -6.42 2.50
N ARG A 253 4.53 -5.98 3.64
CA ARG A 253 4.03 -6.87 4.70
C ARG A 253 2.73 -6.36 5.29
N SER A 254 1.95 -7.28 5.85
CA SER A 254 0.74 -6.91 6.57
C SER A 254 1.07 -6.03 7.79
N PRO A 255 0.29 -4.96 8.03
CA PRO A 255 0.36 -4.16 9.24
C PRO A 255 -0.49 -4.75 10.39
N GLU A 256 -1.20 -5.84 10.17
CA GLU A 256 -2.07 -6.47 11.17
C GLU A 256 -1.27 -6.93 12.40
N GLY A 257 -1.77 -6.57 13.59
CA GLY A 257 -1.15 -6.87 14.87
C GLY A 257 -0.06 -5.87 15.30
N LEU A 258 0.33 -4.92 14.44
CA LEU A 258 1.32 -3.90 14.81
C LEU A 258 0.71 -2.87 15.78
N LYS A 259 1.55 -2.36 16.68
CA LYS A 259 1.19 -1.31 17.63
C LYS A 259 1.60 0.06 17.09
N LEU A 260 0.64 0.98 17.09
CA LEU A 260 0.80 2.39 16.77
C LEU A 260 0.10 3.16 17.88
N VAL A 261 0.79 4.11 18.50
CA VAL A 261 0.18 4.96 19.52
C VAL A 261 -0.40 6.20 18.82
N GLU A 262 -1.72 6.23 18.69
CA GLU A 262 -2.44 7.37 18.14
C GLU A 262 -3.53 7.84 19.13
N PRO A 263 -3.45 9.07 19.67
CA PRO A 263 -4.46 9.59 20.56
C PRO A 263 -5.87 9.56 19.93
N GLY A 264 -6.84 9.04 20.67
CA GLY A 264 -8.23 8.96 20.21
C GLY A 264 -8.53 7.81 19.24
N VAL A 265 -7.57 6.89 19.04
CA VAL A 265 -7.77 5.65 18.29
C VAL A 265 -7.61 4.46 19.23
N SER A 266 -8.66 3.65 19.38
CA SER A 266 -8.64 2.45 20.21
C SER A 266 -8.00 1.26 19.51
N ASP A 267 -7.60 0.23 20.27
CA ASP A 267 -7.03 -1.01 19.73
C ASP A 267 -7.98 -1.69 18.71
N ASP A 268 -9.29 -1.72 18.98
CA ASP A 268 -10.29 -2.28 18.06
C ASP A 268 -10.36 -1.49 16.74
N GLN A 269 -10.28 -0.17 16.83
CA GLN A 269 -10.21 0.68 15.64
C GLN A 269 -8.91 0.43 14.87
N HIS A 270 -7.75 0.35 15.55
CA HIS A 270 -6.48 0.02 14.91
C HIS A 270 -6.53 -1.32 14.15
N ALA A 271 -7.11 -2.36 14.74
CA ALA A 271 -7.27 -3.66 14.07
C ALA A 271 -8.08 -3.55 12.77
N ILE A 272 -9.17 -2.77 12.77
CA ILE A 272 -9.97 -2.53 11.56
C ILE A 272 -9.16 -1.75 10.52
N LEU A 273 -8.46 -0.69 10.92
CA LEU A 273 -7.65 0.13 10.01
C LEU A 273 -6.50 -0.67 9.37
N GLN A 274 -5.86 -1.56 10.13
CA GLN A 274 -4.80 -2.44 9.63
C GLN A 274 -5.33 -3.40 8.57
N ARG A 275 -6.49 -4.03 8.82
CA ARG A 275 -7.13 -4.93 7.86
C ARG A 275 -7.52 -4.19 6.58
N ILE A 276 -8.11 -3.00 6.67
CA ILE A 276 -8.42 -2.18 5.48
C ILE A 276 -7.13 -1.91 4.71
N ALA A 277 -6.06 -1.46 5.38
CA ALA A 277 -4.79 -1.18 4.73
C ALA A 277 -4.19 -2.41 4.03
N TRP A 278 -4.23 -3.58 4.69
CA TRP A 278 -3.78 -4.83 4.07
C TRP A 278 -4.59 -5.18 2.84
N GLU A 279 -5.92 -5.28 2.99
CA GLU A 279 -6.82 -5.67 1.90
C GLU A 279 -6.76 -4.72 0.70
N THR A 280 -6.69 -3.41 0.94
CA THR A 280 -6.62 -2.41 -0.14
C THR A 280 -5.26 -2.46 -0.83
N VAL A 281 -4.15 -2.46 -0.08
CA VAL A 281 -2.81 -2.37 -0.69
C VAL A 281 -2.40 -3.69 -1.31
N SER A 282 -2.60 -4.83 -0.64
CA SER A 282 -2.12 -6.13 -1.11
C SER A 282 -2.82 -6.58 -2.39
N LYS A 283 -4.07 -6.19 -2.62
CA LYS A 283 -4.85 -6.55 -3.82
C LYS A 283 -4.72 -5.55 -4.96
N TYR A 284 -3.99 -4.45 -4.75
CA TYR A 284 -3.87 -3.40 -5.75
C TYR A 284 -2.61 -3.61 -6.60
N ASP A 285 -2.80 -3.92 -7.88
CA ASP A 285 -1.70 -4.32 -8.78
C ASP A 285 -0.54 -3.34 -8.80
N HIS A 286 -0.80 -2.03 -8.72
CA HIS A 286 0.21 -0.98 -8.77
C HIS A 286 0.99 -0.78 -7.46
N SER A 287 0.61 -1.45 -6.37
CA SER A 287 1.28 -1.34 -5.05
C SER A 287 2.63 -2.04 -4.96
N GLY A 288 2.87 -3.01 -5.85
CA GLY A 288 4.10 -3.79 -5.86
C GLY A 288 4.21 -4.81 -4.74
N ILE A 289 3.10 -5.18 -4.09
CA ILE A 289 3.02 -6.36 -3.23
C ILE A 289 2.98 -7.61 -4.14
N PRO A 290 3.88 -8.59 -3.95
CA PRO A 290 3.78 -9.86 -4.68
C PRO A 290 2.46 -10.56 -4.34
N GLN A 291 1.71 -10.97 -5.37
CA GLN A 291 0.52 -11.82 -5.24
C GLN A 291 0.91 -13.29 -5.07
#